data_AF-A0AAE3HEP2-F1
#
_entry.id   AF-A0AAE3HEP2-F1
#
_cell.length_a   1.000
_cell.length_b   1.000
_cell.length_c   1.000
_cell.angle_alpha   90.00
_cell.angle_beta   90.00
_cell.angle_gamma   90.00
#
_symmetry.space_group_name_H-M   'P 1'
#
loop_
_entity.id
_entity.type
_entity.pdbx_description
1 polymer ?
#
loop_
_entity_poly.entity_id
_entity_poly.type
_entity_poly.pdbx_seq_one_letter_code
_entity_poly.pdbx_strand_id
1 'polypeptide(L)' 'MNIQDFLGLPLEVGQNFFERQGKQVKVLKTIPNNNSNVSFDEHLKDPYILRIRETDINCIELLISFF' A
#
# COMPACT_ATOMS: atom_id res chain seq x y z
N MET A 1 -13.64 -6.42 -10.30
CA MET A 1 -12.78 -5.32 -9.83
C MET A 1 -11.38 -5.62 -10.34
N ASN A 2 -10.77 -4.70 -11.07
CA ASN A 2 -9.41 -4.78 -11.59
C ASN A 2 -8.42 -4.41 -10.47
N ILE A 3 -7.18 -4.91 -10.54
CA ILE A 3 -6.11 -4.55 -9.59
C ILE A 3 -5.90 -3.03 -9.53
N GLN A 4 -6.03 -2.34 -10.66
CA GLN A 4 -5.86 -0.89 -10.72
C GLN A 4 -6.96 -0.10 -10.00
N ASP A 5 -8.11 -0.72 -9.70
CA ASP A 5 -9.21 -0.07 -8.97
C ASP A 5 -8.84 0.19 -7.49
N PHE A 6 -7.75 -0.41 -7.00
CA PHE A 6 -7.25 -0.24 -5.64
C PHE A 6 -6.30 0.95 -5.48
N LEU A 7 -5.90 1.59 -6.58
CA LEU A 7 -5.10 2.82 -6.52
C LEU A 7 -5.89 3.94 -5.82
N GLY A 8 -5.26 4.62 -4.88
CA GLY A 8 -5.87 5.67 -4.07
C GLY A 8 -6.77 5.17 -2.94
N LEU A 9 -6.98 3.84 -2.79
CA LEU A 9 -7.71 3.28 -1.66
C LEU A 9 -6.79 3.06 -0.44
N PRO A 10 -7.38 2.94 0.77
CA PRO A 10 -6.62 2.53 1.96
C PRO A 10 -5.95 1.17 1.77
N LEU A 11 -4.76 1.01 2.33
CA LEU A 11 -3.95 -0.22 2.28
C LEU A 11 -4.76 -1.43 2.75
N GLU A 12 -5.52 -1.28 3.84
CA GLU A 12 -6.32 -2.36 4.42
C GLU A 12 -7.30 -2.95 3.40
N VAL A 13 -7.92 -2.11 2.57
CA VAL A 13 -8.87 -2.55 1.53
C VAL A 13 -8.16 -3.39 0.47
N GLY A 14 -6.98 -2.95 0.02
CA GLY A 14 -6.17 -3.69 -0.95
C GLY A 14 -5.63 -5.00 -0.37
N GLN A 15 -5.06 -4.97 0.84
CA GLN A 15 -4.54 -6.17 1.51
C GLN A 15 -5.61 -7.23 1.67
N ASN A 16 -6.76 -6.86 2.24
CA ASN A 16 -7.86 -7.80 2.42
C ASN A 16 -8.32 -8.43 1.11
N PHE A 17 -8.33 -7.67 0.02
CA PHE A 17 -8.68 -8.22 -1.29
C PHE A 17 -7.63 -9.20 -1.79
N PHE A 18 -6.35 -8.83 -1.80
CA PHE A 18 -5.28 -9.65 -2.33
C PHE A 18 -5.03 -10.93 -1.51
N GLU A 19 -5.13 -10.86 -0.19
CA GLU A 19 -5.04 -12.02 0.69
C GLU A 19 -6.17 -13.02 0.43
N ARG A 20 -7.41 -12.54 0.21
CA ARG A 20 -8.54 -13.40 -0.19
C ARG A 20 -8.36 -14.05 -1.56
N GLN A 21 -7.54 -13.46 -2.43
CA GLN A 21 -7.14 -14.05 -3.72
C GLN A 21 -5.95 -15.02 -3.57
N GLY A 22 -5.45 -15.27 -2.36
CA GLY A 22 -4.28 -16.11 -2.10
C GLY A 22 -2.97 -15.48 -2.54
N LYS A 23 -2.93 -14.16 -2.75
CA LYS A 23 -1.72 -13.43 -3.12
C LYS A 23 -0.96 -13.04 -1.87
N GLN A 24 0.36 -13.23 -1.90
CA GLN A 24 1.28 -12.63 -0.94
C GLN A 24 1.37 -11.13 -1.22
N VAL A 25 1.20 -10.31 -0.18
CA VAL A 25 1.29 -8.85 -0.29
C VAL A 25 2.57 -8.37 0.35
N LYS A 26 3.37 -7.61 -0.40
CA LYS A 26 4.57 -6.94 0.09
C LYS A 26 4.38 -5.44 0.04
N VAL A 27 4.52 -4.76 1.17
CA VAL A 27 4.27 -3.32 1.28
C VAL A 27 5.59 -2.55 1.27
N LEU A 28 5.71 -1.61 0.34
CA LEU A 28 6.81 -0.66 0.22
C LEU A 28 6.29 0.72 0.64
N LYS A 29 6.88 1.29 1.69
CA LYS A 29 6.51 2.62 2.19
C LYS A 29 7.32 3.68 1.44
N THR A 30 6.65 4.65 0.81
CA THR A 30 7.30 5.90 0.41
C THR A 30 7.28 6.85 1.59
N ILE A 31 8.45 7.17 2.12
CA ILE A 31 8.61 8.26 3.07
C ILE A 31 8.69 9.55 2.24
N PRO A 32 7.80 10.53 2.45
CA PRO A 32 7.92 11.81 1.75
C PRO A 32 9.28 12.43 2.08
N ASN A 33 10.00 12.85 1.04
CA ASN A 33 11.37 13.36 1.11
C ASN A 33 11.47 14.77 1.73
N ASN A 34 10.50 15.18 2.55
CA ASN A 34 10.50 16.49 3.18
C ASN A 34 10.33 16.35 4.69
N ASN A 35 11.40 16.73 5.38
CA ASN A 35 11.54 16.86 6.83
C ASN A 35 11.80 15.56 7.59
N SER A 36 13.10 15.29 7.70
CA SER A 36 13.81 14.43 8.65
C SER A 36 13.55 14.76 10.14
N ASN A 37 12.31 15.02 10.55
CA ASN A 37 11.93 15.23 11.96
C ASN A 37 10.42 15.10 12.24
N VAL A 38 9.64 14.47 11.37
CA VAL A 38 8.26 14.10 11.73
C VAL A 38 8.36 12.80 12.52
N SER A 39 8.28 12.90 13.85
CA SER A 39 7.81 11.80 14.68
C SER A 39 6.57 11.25 14.00
N PHE A 40 6.65 10.05 13.43
CA PHE A 40 5.52 9.38 12.81
C PHE A 40 4.48 9.21 13.90
N ASP A 41 3.56 10.17 13.97
CA ASP A 41 2.48 10.23 14.94
C ASP A 41 1.75 8.89 14.87
N GLU A 42 1.49 8.27 16.02
CA GLU A 42 0.73 7.01 16.12
C GLU A 42 -0.72 7.17 15.61
N HIS A 43 -1.09 8.38 15.20
CA HIS A 43 -2.36 8.77 14.58
C HIS A 43 -2.31 8.98 13.06
N LEU A 44 -1.19 8.66 12.39
CA LEU A 44 -1.13 8.73 10.93
C LEU A 44 -2.21 7.84 10.30
N LYS A 45 -3.12 8.49 9.57
CA LYS A 45 -4.21 7.90 8.80
C LYS A 45 -3.74 6.69 8.01
N ASP A 46 -4.64 5.72 7.82
CA ASP A 46 -4.39 4.54 7.01
C ASP A 46 -3.71 4.91 5.69
N PRO A 47 -2.57 4.30 5.37
CA PRO A 47 -1.82 4.65 4.18
C PRO A 47 -2.61 4.31 2.92
N TYR A 48 -2.44 5.11 1.88
CA TYR A 48 -3.11 4.91 0.60
C TYR A 48 -2.19 4.21 -0.39
N ILE A 49 -2.77 3.38 -1.25
CA ILE A 49 -2.04 2.64 -2.29
C ILE A 49 -1.73 3.60 -3.44
N LEU A 50 -0.45 3.86 -3.67
CA LEU A 50 0.05 4.70 -4.76
C LEU A 50 0.35 3.92 -6.03
N ARG A 51 0.84 2.69 -5.88
CA ARG A 51 1.21 1.85 -7.01
C ARG A 51 1.02 0.40 -6.64
N ILE A 52 0.60 -0.38 -7.62
CA ILE A 52 0.49 -1.83 -7.51
C ILE A 52 1.38 -2.43 -8.60
N ARG A 53 2.22 -3.38 -8.20
CA ARG A 53 3.08 -4.13 -9.09
C ARG A 53 2.91 -5.61 -8.82
N GLU A 54 2.54 -6.36 -9.84
CA GLU A 54 2.63 -7.82 -9.80
C GLU A 54 4.08 -8.20 -10.09
N THR A 55 4.73 -8.86 -9.12
CA THR A 55 6.13 -9.31 -9.28
C THR A 55 6.19 -10.73 -9.81
N ASP A 56 5.19 -11.55 -9.49
CA ASP A 56 5.10 -12.96 -9.82
C ASP A 56 3.65 -13.45 -9.65
N ILE A 57 3.36 -14.68 -10.08
CA ILE A 57 1.98 -15.23 -10.17
C ILE A 57 1.25 -15.14 -8.84
N ASN A 58 1.95 -15.18 -7.71
CA ASN A 58 1.34 -15.17 -6.38
C ASN A 58 1.74 -13.97 -5.52
N CYS A 59 2.47 -12.98 -6.04
CA CYS A 59 2.97 -11.88 -5.22
C CYS A 59 2.66 -10.51 -5.82
N ILE A 60 2.23 -9.61 -4.94
CA ILE A 60 1.88 -8.23 -5.26
C ILE A 60 2.68 -7.30 -4.35
N GLU A 61 3.40 -6.37 -4.97
CA GLU A 61 4.04 -5.26 -4.30
C GLU A 61 3.11 -4.04 -4.31
N LEU A 62 2.83 -3.50 -3.13
CA LEU A 62 2.06 -2.27 -2.93
C LEU A 62 2.99 -1.15 -2.49
N LEU A 63 3.10 -0.11 -3.30
CA LEU A 63 3.72 1.14 -2.88
C LEU A 63 2.66 1.98 -2.18
N ILE A 64 2.94 2.44 -0.96
CA ILE A 64 2.00 3.23 -0.16
C ILE A 64 2.57 4.56 0.29
N SER A 65 1.68 5.51 0.55
CA SER A 65 2.01 6.81 1.15
C SER A 65 1.03 7.19 2.24
N PHE A 66 1.54 7.93 3.22
CA PHE A 66 0.81 8.54 4.32
C PHE A 66 0.71 10.03 3.99
N PHE A 67 -0.30 10.43 3.21
CA PHE A 67 -0.60 11.86 2.99
C PHE A 67 -1.53 12.38 4.08
#